data_AF-A0A3D5TJQ4-F1
#
_entry.id   AF-A0A3D5TJQ4-F1
#
_cell.length_a   1.000
_cell.length_b   1.000
_cell.length_c   1.000
_cell.angle_alpha   90.00
_cell.angle_beta   90.00
_cell.angle_gamma   90.00
#
_symmetry.space_group_name_H-M   'P 1'
#
loop_
_entity.id
_entity.type
_entity.pdbx_description
1 polymer ?
#
loop_
_entity_poly.entity_id
_entity_poly.type
_entity_poly.pdbx_seq_one_letter_code
_entity_poly.pdbx_strand_id
1 'polypeptide(L)' 'MEFLGFTLDVIGKLLVGFTAIMVHHRFLLEHRVDDFVFKTMKRERFLGVIGIVLIILGYILQVPGKL' A
#
# COMPACT_ATOMS: atom_id res chain seq x y z
N MET A 1 8.81 -22.79 8.73
CA MET A 1 7.71 -21.93 9.24
C MET A 1 7.98 -20.45 9.05
N GLU A 2 9.23 -19.99 9.12
CA GLU A 2 9.58 -18.57 8.98
C GLU A 2 9.27 -17.98 7.60
N PHE A 3 9.52 -18.73 6.51
CA PHE A 3 9.16 -18.31 5.15
C PHE A 3 7.64 -18.06 4.99
N LEU A 4 6.81 -19.00 5.45
CA LEU A 4 5.35 -18.89 5.38
C LEU A 4 4.83 -17.73 6.23
N GLY A 5 5.33 -17.59 7.46
CA GLY A 5 4.96 -16.48 8.34
C GLY A 5 5.33 -15.12 7.74
N PHE A 6 6.53 -15.01 7.18
CA PHE A 6 6.97 -13.78 6.51
C PHE A 6 6.15 -13.45 5.26
N THR A 7 5.82 -14.46 4.45
CA THR A 7 4.99 -14.28 3.26
C THR A 7 3.57 -13.84 3.62
N LEU A 8 2.96 -14.44 4.65
CA LEU A 8 1.65 -14.04 5.14
C LEU A 8 1.65 -12.61 5.71
N ASP A 9 2.70 -12.20 6.42
CA ASP A 9 2.86 -10.82 6.91
C ASP A 9 2.92 -9.81 5.77
N VAL A 10 3.72 -10.09 4.73
CA VAL A 10 3.80 -9.23 3.54
C VAL A 10 2.47 -9.15 2.81
N ILE A 11 1.78 -10.27 2.61
CA ILE A 11 0.43 -10.29 2.00
C ILE A 11 -0.54 -9.45 2.84
N GLY A 12 -0.55 -9.61 4.17
CA GLY A 12 -1.39 -8.82 5.06
C GLY A 12 -1.15 -7.32 4.93
N LYS A 13 0.12 -6.89 4.92
CA LYS A 13 0.50 -5.48 4.72
C LYS A 13 0.06 -4.95 3.36
N LEU A 14 0.20 -5.75 2.30
CA LEU A 14 -0.27 -5.38 0.97
C LEU A 14 -1.79 -5.18 0.95
N LEU A 15 -2.57 -6.09 1.53
CA LEU A 15 -4.03 -5.97 1.60
C LEU A 15 -4.48 -4.70 2.33
N VAL A 16 -3.83 -4.38 3.46
CA VAL A 16 -4.11 -3.14 4.21
C VAL A 16 -3.76 -1.91 3.36
N GLY A 17 -2.58 -1.90 2.74
CA GLY A 17 -2.15 -0.80 1.86
C GLY A 17 -3.07 -0.60 0.66
N PHE A 18 -3.49 -1.69 0.00
CA PHE A 18 -4.45 -1.66 -1.10
C PHE A 18 -5.80 -1.10 -0.67
N THR A 19 -6.29 -1.51 0.50
CA THR A 19 -7.57 -1.02 1.04
C THR A 19 -7.50 0.48 1.31
N ALA A 20 -6.40 0.96 1.89
CA ALA A 20 -6.18 2.41 2.10
C ALA A 20 -6.19 3.19 0.77
N ILE A 21 -5.50 2.68 -0.26
CA ILE A 21 -5.47 3.30 -1.59
C ILE A 21 -6.85 3.27 -2.26
N MET A 22 -7.62 2.20 -2.08
CA MET A 22 -8.95 2.05 -2.66
C MET A 22 -9.92 3.13 -2.16
N VAL A 23 -9.84 3.49 -0.88
CA VAL A 23 -10.63 4.59 -0.30
C VAL A 23 -10.32 5.89 -1.01
N HIS A 24 -9.04 6.21 -1.25
CA HIS A 24 -8.68 7.42 -1.99
C HIS A 24 -9.26 7.41 -3.41
N HIS A 25 -9.25 6.28 -4.13
CA HIS A 25 -9.84 6.22 -5.46
C HIS A 25 -11.35 6.47 -5.45
N ARG A 26 -12.07 5.88 -4.50
CA ARG A 26 -13.52 6.07 -4.35
C ARG A 26 -13.87 7.52 -3.98
N PHE A 27 -13.09 8.13 -3.09
CA PHE A 27 -13.32 9.50 -2.64
C PHE A 27 -13.04 10.55 -3.74
N LEU A 28 -12.09 10.28 -4.64
CA LEU A 28 -11.81 11.16 -5.79
C LEU A 28 -12.95 11.19 -6.83
N LEU A 29 -13.81 10.17 -6.86
CA LEU A 29 -14.98 10.13 -7.77
C LEU A 29 -16.16 10.96 -7.23
N GLU A 30 -16.11 11.32 -5.94
CA GLU A 30 -17.14 12.09 -5.26
C GLU A 30 -16.86 13.59 -5.48
N HIS A 31 -17.53 14.21 -6.45
CA HIS A 31 -17.27 15.57 -6.95
C HIS A 31 -17.67 16.72 -5.98
N ARG A 32 -17.87 16.43 -4.69
CA ARG A 32 -18.26 17.42 -3.66
C ARG A 32 -17.12 17.86 -2.75
N VAL A 33 -15.89 17.48 -3.09
CA VAL A 33 -14.72 17.63 -2.22
C VAL A 33 -13.85 18.80 -2.69
N ASP A 34 -13.40 19.64 -1.75
CA ASP A 34 -12.56 20.81 -1.99
C ASP A 34 -11.21 20.43 -2.67
N ASP A 35 -10.71 21.29 -3.55
CA ASP A 35 -9.42 21.15 -4.24
C ASP A 35 -8.25 20.94 -3.26
N PHE A 36 -8.31 21.54 -2.07
CA PHE A 36 -7.30 21.32 -1.03
C PHE A 36 -7.25 19.86 -0.57
N VAL A 37 -8.42 19.26 -0.35
CA VAL A 37 -8.55 17.85 0.05
C VAL A 37 -8.10 16.95 -1.10
N PHE A 38 -8.44 17.30 -2.35
CA PHE A 38 -8.02 16.56 -3.53
C PHE A 38 -6.49 16.49 -3.70
N LYS A 39 -5.79 17.61 -3.49
CA LYS A 39 -4.32 17.66 -3.50
C LYS A 39 -3.71 16.81 -2.38
N THR A 40 -4.31 16.86 -1.19
CA THR A 40 -3.86 16.06 -0.04
C THR A 40 -4.01 14.57 -0.30
N MET A 41 -5.18 14.14 -0.80
CA MET A 41 -5.48 12.76 -1.16
C MET A 41 -4.54 12.21 -2.25
N LYS A 42 -4.16 13.02 -3.24
CA LYS A 42 -3.17 12.63 -4.25
C LYS A 42 -1.80 12.33 -3.64
N ARG A 43 -1.35 13.15 -2.69
CA ARG A 43 -0.07 12.96 -2.00
C ARG A 43 -0.10 11.71 -1.13
N GLU A 44 -1.19 11.48 -0.41
CA GLU A 44 -1.38 10.28 0.41
C GLU A 44 -1.39 9.01 -0.43
N ARG A 45 -2.13 9.00 -1.54
CA ARG A 45 -2.11 7.90 -2.51
C ARG A 45 -0.70 7.63 -3.03
N PHE A 46 0.06 8.67 -3.37
CA PHE A 46 1.44 8.51 -3.85
C PHE A 46 2.35 7.89 -2.79
N LEU A 47 2.27 8.34 -1.54
CA LEU A 47 3.00 7.75 -0.41
C LEU A 47 2.59 6.29 -0.17
N GLY A 48 1.28 5.98 -0.26
CA GLY A 48 0.78 4.61 -0.12
C GLY A 48 1.33 3.67 -1.21
N VAL A 49 1.37 4.14 -2.46
CA VAL A 49 1.96 3.38 -3.57
C VAL A 49 3.46 3.15 -3.36
N ILE A 50 4.22 4.17 -2.93
CA ILE A 50 5.63 4.02 -2.60
C ILE A 50 5.81 2.98 -1.49
N GLY A 51 5.00 3.03 -0.43
CA GLY A 51 5.05 2.07 0.67
C GLY A 51 4.83 0.62 0.19
N ILE A 52 3.85 0.39 -0.68
CA ILE A 52 3.61 -0.92 -1.30
C ILE A 52 4.83 -1.38 -2.11
N VAL A 53 5.41 -0.51 -2.93
CA VAL A 53 6.61 -0.84 -3.71
C VAL A 53 7.77 -1.23 -2.80
N LEU A 54 8.01 -0.49 -1.71
CA LEU A 54 9.06 -0.81 -0.74
C LEU A 54 8.82 -2.15 -0.04
N ILE A 55 7.57 -2.47 0.32
CA ILE A 55 7.21 -3.77 0.89
C ILE A 55 7.54 -4.92 -0.08
N ILE A 56 7.19 -4.76 -1.37
CA ILE A 56 7.46 -5.77 -2.41
C ILE A 56 8.98 -5.94 -2.59
N LEU A 57 9.73 -4.84 -2.68
CA LEU A 57 11.19 -4.90 -2.81
C LEU A 57 11.83 -5.56 -1.57
N GLY A 58 11.36 -5.22 -0.37
CA GLY A 58 11.84 -5.84 0.87
C GLY A 58 11.56 -7.35 0.92
N TYR A 59 10.40 -7.79 0.43
CA TYR A 59 10.09 -9.21 0.29
C TYR A 59 11.07 -9.92 -0.65
N ILE A 60 11.29 -9.38 -1.85
CA ILE A 60 12.22 -9.95 -2.83
C ILE A 60 13.65 -10.05 -2.27
N LEU A 61 14.10 -9.05 -1.50
CA LEU A 61 15.43 -9.06 -0.90
C LEU A 61 15.56 -10.04 0.27
N GLN A 62 14.50 -10.26 1.07
CA GLN A 62 14.56 -11.14 2.23
C GLN A 62 14.23 -12.60 1.93
N VAL A 63 13.44 -12.89 0.90
CA VAL A 63 13.05 -14.27 0.54
C VAL A 63 14.24 -15.22 0.40
N PRO A 64 15.32 -14.88 -0.33
CA PRO A 64 16.47 -15.78 -0.47
C PRO A 64 17.17 -16.12 0.86
N GLY A 65 17.09 -15.22 1.86
CA GLY A 65 17.65 -15.45 3.18
C GLY A 65 16.73 -16.20 4.14
N LYS A 66 15.48 -16.45 3.75
CA LYS A 66 14.47 -17.17 4.55
C LYS A 66 13.96 -18.46 3.90
N LEU A 67 14.50 -18.80 2.73
CA LEU A 67 14.24 -20.05 2.01
C LEU A 67 15.00 -21.20 2.66
#